data_AF-A0A7V3KPD4-F1
#
_entry.id   AF-A0A7V3KPD4-F1
#
_cell.length_a   1.000
_cell.length_b   1.000
_cell.length_c   1.000
_cell.angle_alpha   90.00
_cell.angle_beta   90.00
_cell.angle_gamma   90.00
#
_symmetry.space_group_name_H-M   'P 1'
#
loop_
_entity.id
_entity.type
_entity.pdbx_description
1 polymer ?
#
loop_
_entity_poly.entity_id
_entity_poly.type
_entity_poly.pdbx_seq_one_letter_code
_entity_poly.pdbx_strand_id
1 'polypeptide(L)' 'MKVLVCRVCHTDLHIVEGDIVPPKYPLIPGHQVIGKIEKIGEKVEGFKKGD' A
#
# COMPACT_ATOMS: atom_id res chain seq x y z
N MET A 1 1.02 -5.78 -7.33
CA MET A 1 2.28 -6.02 -6.58
C MET A 1 1.99 -7.05 -5.50
N LYS A 2 2.92 -8.00 -5.28
CA LYS A 2 2.89 -8.91 -4.14
C LYS A 2 3.68 -8.28 -3.00
N VAL A 3 3.01 -7.98 -1.88
CA VAL A 3 3.66 -7.44 -0.67
C VAL A 3 4.43 -8.57 0.02
N LEU A 4 5.68 -8.31 0.39
CA LEU A 4 6.53 -9.23 1.14
C LEU A 4 6.65 -8.81 2.61
N VAL A 5 6.76 -7.50 2.84
CA VAL A 5 6.86 -6.92 4.18
C VAL A 5 6.08 -5.61 4.19
N CYS A 6 5.36 -5.34 5.26
CA CYS A 6 4.77 -4.04 5.57
C CYS A 6 5.20 -3.59 6.96
N ARG A 7 5.41 -2.29 7.13
CA ARG A 7 5.67 -1.66 8.43
C ARG A 7 4.45 -0.86 8.85
N VAL A 8 4.26 -0.76 10.16
CA VAL A 8 3.27 0.12 10.79
C VAL A 8 3.98 1.37 11.28
N CYS A 9 3.45 2.53 10.93
CA CYS A 9 3.90 3.83 11.43
C CYS A 9 2.77 4.52 12.20
N HIS A 10 3.06 5.66 12.83
CA HIS A 10 2.07 6.37 13.64
C HIS A 10 0.87 6.88 12.84
N THR A 11 1.05 7.22 11.56
CA THR A 11 -0.07 7.59 10.67
C THR A 11 -1.07 6.45 10.49
N ASP A 12 -0.60 5.20 10.44
CA ASP A 12 -1.52 4.05 10.34
C ASP A 12 -2.35 3.92 11.62
N LEU A 13 -1.76 4.21 12.79
CA LEU A 13 -2.46 4.22 14.07
C LEU A 13 -3.48 5.37 14.15
N HIS A 14 -3.11 6.59 13.79
CA HIS A 14 -4.03 7.73 13.76
C HIS A 14 -5.27 7.47 12.89
N ILE A 15 -5.11 6.75 11.78
CA ILE A 15 -6.24 6.36 10.93
C ILE A 15 -7.13 5.31 11.63
N VAL A 16 -6.53 4.34 12.31
CA VAL A 16 -7.26 3.27 13.02
C VAL A 16 -7.96 3.80 14.27
N GLU A 17 -7.35 4.74 14.99
CA GLU A 17 -7.86 5.36 16.22
C GLU A 17 -8.89 6.47 15.93
N GLY A 18 -8.95 6.95 14.67
CA GLY A 18 -9.94 7.94 14.22
C GLY A 18 -9.48 9.39 14.32
N ASP A 19 -8.23 9.64 14.69
CA ASP A 19 -7.60 10.97 14.66
C ASP A 19 -7.55 11.54 13.23
N ILE A 20 -7.37 10.66 12.24
CA ILE A 20 -7.42 10.99 10.81
C ILE A 20 -8.60 10.26 10.18
N VAL A 21 -9.60 11.02 9.74
CA VAL A 21 -10.79 10.47 9.07
C VAL A 21 -10.50 10.28 7.57
N PRO A 22 -10.45 9.04 7.06
CA PRO A 22 -10.27 8.78 5.65
C PRO A 22 -11.55 9.08 4.86
N PRO A 23 -11.44 9.31 3.54
CA PRO A 23 -12.60 9.65 2.71
C PRO A 23 -13.59 8.49 2.54
N LYS A 24 -13.18 7.24 2.81
CA LYS A 24 -14.02 6.06 2.62
C LYS A 24 -13.61 4.89 3.51
N TYR A 25 -14.62 4.16 4.00
CA TYR A 25 -14.48 2.88 4.69
C TYR A 25 -15.16 1.72 3.91
N PRO A 26 -14.74 0.46 4.12
CA PRO A 26 -13.56 0.03 4.90
C PRO A 26 -12.25 0.43 4.21
N LEU A 27 -11.25 0.79 5.01
CA LEU A 27 -9.91 1.14 4.55
C LEU A 27 -8.92 0.05 4.99
N ILE A 28 -7.95 -0.27 4.13
CA ILE A 28 -6.79 -1.10 4.47
C ILE A 28 -5.64 -0.13 4.81
N PRO A 29 -5.21 -0.04 6.09
CA PRO A 29 -4.08 0.81 6.47
C PRO A 29 -2.72 0.27 5.97
N GLY A 30 -1.68 1.07 6.12
CA GLY A 30 -0.32 0.73 5.69
C GLY A 30 0.12 1.53 4.46
N HIS A 31 1.25 2.21 4.57
CA HIS A 31 1.85 3.00 3.48
C HIS A 31 3.37 2.81 3.37
N GLN A 32 3.92 1.81 4.08
CA GLN A 32 5.34 1.47 4.09
C GLN A 32 5.51 -0.01 3.76
N VAL A 33 5.85 -0.31 2.50
CA VAL A 33 5.88 -1.69 1.99
C VAL A 33 7.11 -1.99 1.14
N ILE A 34 7.54 -3.25 1.20
CA ILE A 34 8.47 -3.86 0.24
C ILE A 34 7.72 -4.99 -0.45
N GLY A 35 7.83 -5.06 -1.77
CA GLY A 35 7.13 -6.06 -2.58
C GLY A 35 7.82 -6.30 -3.92
N LYS A 36 7.18 -7.12 -4.75
CA LYS A 36 7.57 -7.35 -6.15
C LYS A 36 6.37 -7.17 -7.07
N ILE A 37 6.60 -6.69 -8.27
CA ILE A 37 5.60 -6.53 -9.32
C ILE A 37 5.14 -7.91 -9.78
N GLU A 38 3.87 -8.23 -9.52
CA GLU A 38 3.28 -9.52 -9.89
C GLU A 38 2.65 -9.48 -11.30
N LYS A 39 2.03 -8.34 -11.64
CA LYS A 39 1.37 -8.04 -12.91
C LYS A 39 1.47 -6.55 -13.19
N ILE A 40 1.40 -6.19 -14.46
CA ILE A 40 1.50 -4.83 -14.98
C ILE A 40 0.30 -4.57 -15.91
N GLY A 41 -0.23 -3.35 -15.91
CA GLY A 41 -1.30 -2.94 -16.82
C GLY A 41 -0.77 -2.59 -18.22
N GLU A 42 -1.64 -2.63 -19.22
CA GLU A 42 -1.24 -2.53 -20.64
C GLU A 42 -0.43 -1.28 -21.02
N LYS A 43 -0.63 -0.17 -20.31
CA LYS A 43 -0.03 1.14 -20.63
C LYS A 43 1.14 1.54 -19.73
N VAL A 44 1.63 0.62 -18.89
CA VAL A 44 2.72 0.93 -17.97
C VAL A 44 4.05 0.66 -18.66
N GLU A 45 4.92 1.67 -18.64
CA GLU A 45 6.28 1.62 -19.18
C GLU A 45 7.30 1.75 -18.03
N GLY A 46 8.54 1.30 -18.26
CA GLY A 46 9.64 1.48 -17.31
C GLY A 46 9.72 0.47 -16.15
N PHE A 47 8.79 -0.49 -16.07
CA PHE A 47 8.78 -1.55 -15.05
C PHE A 47 8.54 -2.91 -15.68
N LYS A 48 9.02 -3.99 -15.03
CA LYS A 48 8.76 -5.38 -15.44
C LYS A 48 8.33 -6.26 -14.28
N LYS A 49 7.66 -7.37 -14.59
CA LYS A 49 7.27 -8.38 -13.60
C LYS A 49 8.52 -8.86 -12.84
N GLY A 50 8.45 -8.84 -11.51
CA GLY A 50 9.52 -9.28 -10.61
C GLY A 50 10.41 -8.16 -10.07
N ASP A 51 10.39 -6.96 -10.67
CA ASP A 51 10.95 -5.75 -10.05
C ASP A 51 10.27 -5.51 -8.69
#